data_AF-A0A1S2KFT5-F1
#
_entry.id   AF-A0A1S2KFT5-F1
#
_cell.length_a   1.000
_cell.length_b   1.000
_cell.length_c   1.000
_cell.angle_alpha   90.00
_cell.angle_beta   90.00
_cell.angle_gamma   90.00
#
_symmetry.space_group_name_H-M   'P 1'
#
loop_
_entity.id
_entity.type
_entity.pdbx_description
1 polymer ?
#
loop_
_entity_poly.entity_id
_entity_poly.type
_entity_poly.pdbx_seq_one_letter_code
_entity_poly.pdbx_strand_id
1 'polypeptide(L)' 'MDCAQVGRVLQAHLDGETGGATAQRVAAHLEQCRHCGLEARTYRAIKGALARRREPDPDAMRRLRGFGESLLRPDGD' A
#
# COMPACT_ATOMS: atom_id res chain seq x y z
N MET A 1 8.02 19.41 7.30
CA MET A 1 7.19 19.44 6.08
C MET A 1 5.92 20.16 6.44
N ASP A 2 5.36 20.92 5.50
CA ASP A 2 4.03 21.52 5.64
C ASP A 2 2.92 20.52 5.24
N CYS A 3 1.66 20.89 5.51
CA CYS A 3 0.50 20.04 5.22
C CYS A 3 0.36 19.73 3.72
N ALA A 4 0.72 20.67 2.83
CA ALA A 4 0.59 20.48 1.39
C ALA A 4 1.62 19.47 0.85
N GLN A 5 2.84 19.53 1.38
CA GLN A 5 3.90 18.55 1.12
C GLN A 5 3.47 17.16 1.61
N VAL A 6 2.88 17.08 2.81
CA VAL A 6 2.38 15.80 3.36
C VAL A 6 1.25 15.25 2.49
N GLY A 7 0.26 16.05 2.13
CA GLY A 7 -0.87 15.60 1.29
C GLY A 7 -0.41 14.98 -0.04
N ARG A 8 0.65 15.52 -0.67
CA ARG A 8 1.21 14.97 -1.91
C ARG A 8 1.82 13.58 -1.76
N VAL A 9 2.37 13.26 -0.59
CA VAL A 9 3.10 11.99 -0.36
C VAL A 9 2.36 11.04 0.58
N LEU A 10 1.20 11.44 1.09
CA LEU A 10 0.49 10.73 2.15
C LEU A 10 0.09 9.31 1.73
N GLN A 11 -0.45 9.13 0.53
CA GLN A 11 -0.86 7.79 0.06
C GLN A 11 0.36 6.86 -0.08
N ALA A 12 1.39 7.28 -0.81
CA ALA A 12 2.65 6.54 -0.94
C ALA A 12 3.25 6.19 0.44
N HIS A 13 3.19 7.12 1.41
CA HIS A 13 3.64 6.86 2.78
C HIS A 13 2.81 5.77 3.46
N LEU A 14 1.48 5.83 3.32
CA LEU A 14 0.57 4.83 3.88
C LEU A 14 0.68 3.46 3.20
N ASP A 15 1.17 3.41 1.96
CA ASP A 15 1.46 2.17 1.21
C ASP A 15 2.89 1.64 1.47
N GLY A 16 3.73 2.36 2.22
CA GLY A 16 5.12 1.97 2.49
C GLY A 16 6.09 2.28 1.35
N GLU A 17 5.68 3.09 0.38
CA GLU A 17 6.42 3.41 -0.85
C GLU A 17 7.28 4.67 -0.72
N THR A 18 7.32 5.30 0.45
CA THR A 18 8.20 6.45 0.72
C THR A 18 9.54 6.02 1.30
N GLY A 19 10.64 6.57 0.77
CA GLY A 19 11.98 6.37 1.32
C GLY A 19 12.12 6.86 2.77
N GLY A 20 13.08 6.29 3.51
CA GLY A 20 13.18 6.41 4.98
C GLY A 20 13.23 7.84 5.54
N ALA A 21 13.94 8.77 4.87
CA ALA A 21 14.00 10.17 5.31
C ALA A 21 12.65 10.90 5.13
N THR A 22 11.96 10.65 4.02
CA THR A 22 10.61 11.19 3.78
C THR A 22 9.62 10.57 4.74
N ALA A 23 9.66 9.25 4.94
CA ALA A 23 8.78 8.53 5.85
C ALA A 23 8.85 9.08 7.28
N GLN A 24 10.06 9.32 7.82
CA GLN A 24 10.25 9.90 9.15
C GLN A 24 9.66 11.31 9.27
N ARG A 25 9.90 12.17 8.26
CA ARG A 25 9.38 13.54 8.26
C ARG A 25 7.85 13.59 8.13
N VAL A 26 7.24 12.66 7.37
CA VAL A 26 5.79 12.52 7.30
C VAL A 26 5.25 12.05 8.64
N ALA A 27 5.83 10.99 9.23
CA ALA A 27 5.40 10.45 10.52
C ALA A 27 5.39 11.53 11.62
N ALA A 28 6.48 12.29 11.75
CA ALA A 28 6.57 13.40 12.70
C ALA A 28 5.49 14.46 12.48
N HIS A 29 5.16 14.79 11.22
CA HIS A 29 4.10 15.75 10.94
C HIS A 29 2.71 15.19 11.30
N LEU A 30 2.44 13.91 11.03
CA LEU A 30 1.15 13.28 11.36
C LEU A 30 0.88 13.22 12.87
N GLU A 31 1.94 13.20 13.68
CA GLU A 31 1.84 13.28 15.14
C GLU A 31 1.53 14.71 15.63
N GLN A 32 2.09 15.72 14.97
CA GLN A 32 2.00 17.13 15.40
C GLN A 32 0.79 17.86 14.82
N CYS A 33 0.33 17.47 13.62
CA CYS A 33 -0.79 18.10 12.94
C CYS A 33 -2.06 17.27 13.07
N ARG A 34 -3.03 17.77 13.86
CA ARG A 34 -4.32 17.09 14.07
C ARG A 34 -5.06 16.79 12.77
N HIS A 35 -5.06 17.73 11.81
CA HIS A 35 -5.80 17.57 10.55
C HIS A 35 -5.22 16.42 9.70
N CYS A 36 -3.92 16.47 9.42
CA CYS A 36 -3.24 15.44 8.64
C CYS A 36 -3.23 14.09 9.38
N GLY A 37 -3.07 14.10 10.70
CA GLY A 37 -3.16 12.90 11.52
C GLY A 37 -4.54 12.23 11.46
N LEU A 38 -5.62 13.01 11.44
CA LEU A 38 -6.98 12.49 11.27
C LEU A 38 -7.18 11.89 9.86
N GLU A 39 -6.74 12.60 8.83
CA GLU A 39 -6.79 12.14 7.44
C GLU A 39 -6.06 10.79 7.26
N ALA A 40 -4.85 10.67 7.80
CA ALA A 40 -4.08 9.43 7.77
C ALA A 40 -4.81 8.27 8.47
N ARG A 41 -5.45 8.51 9.62
CA ARG A 41 -6.26 7.49 10.31
C ARG A 41 -7.46 7.05 9.48
N THR A 42 -8.16 8.00 8.86
CA THR A 42 -9.30 7.72 7.98
C THR A 42 -8.88 6.82 6.81
N TYR A 43 -7.80 7.16 6.13
CA TYR A 43 -7.30 6.33 5.02
C TYR A 43 -6.87 4.94 5.48
N ARG A 44 -6.19 4.80 6.62
CA ARG A 44 -5.85 3.49 7.18
C ARG A 44 -7.10 2.65 7.49
N ALA A 45 -8.15 3.27 8.03
CA ALA A 45 -9.41 2.59 8.30
C ALA A 45 -10.09 2.10 7.02
N ILE A 46 -10.11 2.93 5.96
CA ILE A 46 -10.62 2.56 4.64
C ILE A 46 -9.81 1.41 4.04
N LYS A 47 -8.48 1.51 4.00
CA LYS A 47 -7.59 0.44 3.50
C LYS A 47 -7.82 -0.87 4.26
N GLY A 48 -7.91 -0.82 5.59
CA GLY A 48 -8.22 -1.98 6.41
C GLY A 48 -9.61 -2.57 6.12
N ALA A 49 -10.63 -1.75 5.89
CA ALA A 49 -11.96 -2.20 5.53
C ALA A 49 -12.02 -2.87 4.15
N LEU A 50 -11.23 -2.38 3.19
CA LEU A 50 -11.10 -2.96 1.86
C LEU A 50 -10.31 -4.28 1.88
N ALA A 51 -9.19 -4.33 2.61
CA ALA A 51 -8.37 -5.54 2.75
C ALA A 51 -9.17 -6.70 3.38
N ARG A 52 -10.05 -6.41 4.34
CA ARG A 52 -10.93 -7.42 4.97
C ARG A 52 -11.94 -8.07 4.02
N ARG A 53 -12.17 -7.51 2.82
CA ARG A 53 -13.28 -7.92 1.95
C ARG A 53 -12.96 -8.95 0.88
N ARG A 54 -11.71 -9.40 0.70
CA ARG A 54 -11.42 -10.40 -0.34
C ARG A 54 -10.09 -11.11 -0.11
N GLU A 55 -10.14 -12.36 0.36
CA GLU A 55 -9.16 -13.31 -0.17
C GLU A 55 -9.42 -13.46 -1.67
N PRO A 56 -8.38 -13.41 -2.52
CA PRO A 56 -8.56 -13.65 -3.94
C PRO A 56 -9.12 -15.05 -4.16
N ASP A 57 -9.99 -15.19 -5.17
CA ASP A 57 -10.58 -16.48 -5.54
C ASP A 57 -9.47 -17.55 -5.63
N PRO A 58 -9.53 -18.61 -4.80
CA PRO A 58 -8.52 -19.66 -4.78
C PRO A 58 -8.28 -20.27 -6.15
N ASP A 59 -9.30 -20.33 -7.01
CA ASP A 59 -9.20 -20.91 -8.34
C ASP A 59 -8.41 -19.99 -9.29
N ALA A 60 -8.66 -18.68 -9.20
CA ALA A 60 -7.87 -17.69 -9.92
C ALA A 60 -6.40 -17.72 -9.49
N MET A 61 -6.14 -17.87 -8.17
CA MET A 61 -4.78 -18.00 -7.64
C MET A 61 -4.08 -19.28 -8.11
N ARG A 62 -4.79 -20.41 -8.18
CA ARG A 62 -4.23 -21.66 -8.73
C ARG A 62 -3.87 -21.51 -10.20
N ARG A 63 -4.74 -20.91 -11.02
CA ARG A 63 -4.46 -20.66 -12.45
C ARG A 63 -3.23 -19.77 -12.65
N LEU A 64 -3.12 -18.67 -11.90
CA LEU A 64 -1.99 -17.75 -11.97
C LEU A 64 -0.66 -18.45 -11.62
N ARG A 65 -0.66 -19.29 -10.58
CA ARG A 65 0.53 -20.06 -10.19
C ARG A 65 0.93 -21.07 -11.27
N GLY A 66 -0.02 -21.82 -11.80
CA GLY A 66 0.24 -22.78 -12.87
C GLY A 66 0.79 -22.11 -14.15
N PHE A 67 0.31 -20.92 -14.50
CA PHE A 67 0.87 -20.13 -15.60
C PHE A 67 2.30 -19.66 -15.30
N GLY A 68 2.59 -19.20 -14.08
CA GLY A 68 3.96 -18.85 -13.68
C GLY A 68 4.92 -20.04 -13.79
N GLU A 69 4.47 -21.24 -13.41
CA GLU A 69 5.25 -22.48 -13.55
C GLU A 69 5.47 -22.85 -15.02
N SER A 70 4.48 -22.64 -15.90
CA SER A 70 4.66 -22.91 -17.34
C SER A 70 5.67 -21.98 -17.99
N LEU A 71 5.78 -20.73 -17.54
CA LEU A 71 6.78 -19.77 -18.04
C LEU A 71 8.23 -20.16 -17.67
N LEU A 72 8.41 -20.98 -16.64
CA LEU A 72 9.74 -21.47 -16.21
C LEU A 72 10.14 -22.77 -16.91
N ARG A 73 9.18 -23.45 -17.56
CA ARG A 73 9.52 -24.55 -18.48
C ARG A 73 9.85 -23.91 -19.82
N PRO A 74 11.08 -24.08 -20.33
CA PRO A 74 11.34 -23.73 -21.73
C PRO A 74 10.36 -24.54 -22.57
N ASP A 75 9.73 -23.90 -23.56
CA ASP A 75 8.89 -24.58 -24.53
C ASP A 75 9.67 -25.80 -25.06
N GLY A 76 9.21 -26.98 -24.66
CA GLY A 76 9.77 -28.24 -25.09
C GLY A 76 9.11 -28.63 -26.41
N ASP A 77 9.87 -28.43 -27.49
CA ASP A 77 9.83 -29.07 -28.82
C ASP A 77 8.44 -29.35 -29.44
#